data_AF-A0A511CGN5-F1
#
_entry.id   AF-A0A511CGN5-F1
#
_cell.length_a   1.000
_cell.length_b   1.000
_cell.length_c   1.000
_cell.angle_alpha   90.00
_cell.angle_beta   90.00
_cell.angle_gamma   90.00
#
_symmetry.space_group_name_H-M   'P 1'
#
loop_
_entity.id
_entity.type
_entity.pdbx_description
1 polymer ?
#
loop_
_entity_poly.entity_id
_entity_poly.type
_entity_poly.pdbx_seq_one_letter_code
_entity_poly.pdbx_strand_id
1 'polypeptide(L)'
;MTLSAQSTVNLEGKWIFKKALNKEVDDLGRKTLKADIINKMTFEFKNNSEFNAFAFGQNMNGKWSFNEKTKLITLITSEKEKFNLLILKLTETEVILKLGLGEFLMKKI
;
A
#
# COMPACT_ATOMS: atom_id res chain seq x y z
N MET A 1 0.23 -10.14 24.41
CA MET A 1 1.03 -9.14 23.67
C MET A 1 0.07 -8.07 23.20
N THR A 2 0.13 -6.88 23.79
CA THR A 2 -0.72 -5.74 23.43
C THR A 2 -0.13 -5.07 22.19
N LEU A 3 -0.87 -5.09 21.07
CA LEU A 3 -0.59 -4.25 19.90
C LEU A 3 -0.92 -2.79 20.29
N SER A 4 -0.02 -2.16 21.03
CA SER A 4 -0.17 -0.77 21.45
C SER A 4 0.36 0.16 20.37
N ALA A 5 -0.43 1.19 20.05
CA ALA A 5 -0.13 2.33 19.18
C ALA A 5 -0.27 2.09 17.66
N GLN A 6 -1.46 1.70 17.21
CA GLN A 6 -1.90 2.15 15.89
C GLN A 6 -2.30 3.62 16.05
N SER A 7 -1.36 4.52 15.76
CA SER A 7 -1.57 5.95 15.86
C SER A 7 -2.70 6.43 14.95
N THR A 8 -3.24 7.62 15.23
CA THR A 8 -4.32 8.34 14.54
C THR A 8 -3.98 8.75 13.09
N VAL A 9 -3.44 7.82 12.31
CA VAL A 9 -3.09 8.05 10.92
C VAL A 9 -4.31 7.73 10.08
N ASN A 10 -4.75 8.73 9.29
CA ASN A 10 -5.89 8.65 8.37
C ASN A 10 -5.58 7.77 7.14
N LEU A 11 -5.00 6.59 7.37
CA LEU A 11 -4.80 5.53 6.38
C LEU A 11 -6.05 4.67 6.23
N GLU A 12 -6.95 4.69 7.21
CA GLU A 12 -8.20 3.93 7.14
C GLU A 12 -9.00 4.32 5.91
N GLY A 13 -9.58 3.31 5.27
CA GLY A 13 -10.34 3.45 4.03
C GLY A 13 -9.67 2.75 2.85
N LYS A 14 -10.25 2.96 1.68
CA LYS A 14 -9.87 2.28 0.45
C LYS A 14 -9.07 3.21 -0.44
N TRP A 15 -7.94 2.70 -0.92
CA TRP A 15 -6.98 3.42 -1.74
C TRP A 15 -6.84 2.69 -3.07
N ILE A 16 -6.95 3.43 -4.16
CA ILE A 16 -6.76 2.91 -5.52
C ILE A 16 -5.55 3.58 -6.16
N PHE A 17 -4.76 2.79 -6.86
CA PHE A 17 -3.65 3.29 -7.65
C PHE A 17 -4.10 4.31 -8.69
N LYS A 18 -3.27 5.34 -8.91
CA LYS A 18 -3.46 6.33 -9.96
C LYS A 18 -2.28 6.46 -10.91
N LYS A 19 -1.05 6.50 -10.40
CA LYS A 19 0.16 6.61 -11.23
C LYS A 19 1.42 6.18 -10.49
N ALA A 20 2.39 5.63 -11.23
CA ALA A 20 3.75 5.41 -10.74
C ALA A 20 4.53 6.73 -10.87
N LEU A 21 5.40 7.03 -9.90
CA LEU A 21 6.16 8.28 -9.83
C LEU A 21 7.64 8.12 -10.20
N ASN A 22 8.13 6.89 -10.35
CA ASN A 22 9.51 6.63 -10.73
C ASN A 22 9.86 7.26 -12.08
N LYS A 23 10.89 8.11 -12.08
CA LYS A 23 11.44 8.74 -13.28
C LYS A 23 12.23 7.77 -14.18
N GLU A 24 12.69 6.64 -13.62
CA GLU A 24 13.66 5.74 -14.27
C GLU A 24 13.09 4.38 -14.71
N VAL A 25 11.76 4.18 -14.63
CA VAL A 25 11.19 2.97 -15.22
C VAL A 25 11.30 3.12 -16.74
N ASP A 26 12.20 2.34 -17.33
CA ASP A 26 12.38 2.20 -18.77
C ASP A 26 11.07 1.75 -19.46
N ASP A 27 11.00 1.85 -20.78
CA ASP A 27 9.77 1.50 -21.52
C ASP A 27 9.32 0.04 -21.33
N LEU A 28 10.24 -0.84 -20.93
CA LEU A 28 9.97 -2.25 -20.64
C LEU A 28 9.29 -2.42 -19.27
N GLY A 29 9.80 -1.76 -18.24
CA GLY A 29 9.15 -1.64 -16.94
C GLY A 29 7.80 -0.94 -17.06
N ARG A 30 7.67 0.11 -17.87
CA ARG A 30 6.39 0.80 -18.11
C ARG A 30 5.35 -0.13 -18.75
N LYS A 31 5.74 -1.03 -19.67
CA LYS A 31 4.85 -2.02 -20.29
C LYS A 31 4.42 -3.11 -19.31
N THR A 32 5.34 -3.67 -18.53
CA THR A 32 5.05 -4.71 -17.51
C THR A 32 4.18 -4.14 -16.38
N LEU A 33 4.36 -2.87 -16.02
CA LEU A 33 3.58 -2.19 -14.99
C LEU A 33 2.17 -1.75 -15.50
N LYS A 34 1.98 -1.50 -16.81
CA LYS A 34 0.75 -0.88 -17.36
C LYS A 34 -0.45 -1.81 -17.57
N ALA A 35 -0.25 -3.09 -17.90
CA ALA A 35 -1.34 -3.84 -18.54
C ALA A 35 -2.37 -4.43 -17.56
N ASP A 36 -1.96 -5.08 -16.45
CA ASP A 36 -2.92 -5.84 -15.64
C ASP A 36 -2.80 -5.72 -14.12
N ILE A 37 -1.70 -5.19 -13.61
CA ILE A 37 -1.37 -5.33 -12.18
C ILE A 37 -1.51 -4.02 -11.41
N ILE A 38 -1.01 -2.90 -11.95
CA ILE A 38 -0.88 -1.69 -11.15
C ILE A 38 -2.12 -0.80 -11.23
N ASN A 39 -2.75 -0.68 -12.40
CA ASN A 39 -4.01 0.07 -12.54
C ASN A 39 -5.17 -0.50 -11.70
N LYS A 40 -5.09 -1.79 -11.35
CA LYS A 40 -6.07 -2.47 -10.52
C LYS A 40 -5.65 -2.53 -9.04
N MET A 41 -4.48 -2.01 -8.69
CA MET A 41 -3.95 -2.12 -7.34
C MET A 41 -4.79 -1.33 -6.35
N THR A 42 -5.32 -2.02 -5.34
CA THR A 42 -6.12 -1.42 -4.27
C THR A 42 -5.65 -1.89 -2.92
N PHE A 43 -5.72 -1.02 -1.92
CA PHE A 43 -5.55 -1.37 -0.51
C PHE A 43 -6.71 -0.79 0.29
N GLU A 44 -7.35 -1.62 1.09
CA GLU A 44 -8.37 -1.23 2.06
C GLU A 44 -7.80 -1.50 3.45
N PHE A 45 -7.56 -0.44 4.22
CA PHE A 45 -7.11 -0.52 5.60
C PHE A 45 -8.29 -0.30 6.52
N LYS A 46 -8.61 -1.29 7.35
CA LYS A 46 -9.74 -1.22 8.30
C LYS A 46 -9.25 -0.86 9.70
N ASN A 47 -10.13 -0.24 10.48
CA ASN A 47 -9.88 0.19 11.86
C ASN A 47 -9.58 -0.97 12.83
N ASN A 48 -10.01 -2.19 12.52
CA ASN A 48 -9.78 -3.41 13.30
C ASN A 48 -8.43 -4.09 12.98
N SER A 49 -7.48 -3.32 12.44
CA SER A 49 -6.17 -3.77 11.97
C SER A 49 -6.23 -4.85 10.86
N GLU A 50 -7.36 -5.01 10.16
CA GLU A 50 -7.45 -5.88 8.98
C GLU A 50 -7.24 -5.11 7.69
N PHE A 51 -6.72 -5.78 6.67
CA PHE A 51 -6.64 -5.22 5.34
C PHE A 51 -7.18 -6.18 4.29
N ASN A 52 -7.69 -5.61 3.21
CA ASN A 52 -7.90 -6.28 1.94
C ASN A 52 -7.08 -5.56 0.88
N ALA A 53 -6.46 -6.28 -0.03
CA ALA A 53 -5.74 -5.70 -1.14
C ALA A 53 -5.93 -6.52 -2.41
N PHE A 54 -5.85 -5.83 -3.53
CA PHE A 54 -5.60 -6.46 -4.82
C PHE A 54 -4.27 -5.90 -5.30
N ALA A 55 -3.25 -6.73 -5.44
CA ALA A 55 -1.97 -6.33 -6.02
C ALA A 55 -1.33 -7.54 -6.70
N PHE A 56 -0.47 -7.29 -7.70
CA PHE A 56 0.19 -8.36 -8.46
C PHE A 56 -0.76 -9.40 -9.07
N GLY A 57 -2.00 -9.00 -9.39
CA GLY A 57 -3.02 -9.88 -9.95
C GLY A 57 -3.68 -10.81 -8.93
N GLN A 58 -3.42 -10.62 -7.63
CA GLN A 58 -3.91 -11.48 -6.56
C GLN A 58 -4.66 -10.68 -5.50
N ASN A 59 -5.67 -11.32 -4.90
CA ASN A 59 -6.31 -10.81 -3.69
C ASN A 59 -5.48 -11.23 -2.48
N MET A 60 -5.15 -10.26 -1.63
CA MET A 60 -4.46 -10.47 -0.37
C MET A 60 -5.33 -9.95 0.76
N ASN A 61 -5.34 -10.65 1.88
CA ASN A 61 -5.98 -10.20 3.10
C ASN A 61 -5.13 -10.60 4.31
N GLY A 62 -5.36 -9.94 5.43
CA GLY A 62 -4.69 -10.26 6.68
C GLY A 62 -4.70 -9.09 7.65
N LYS A 63 -3.62 -8.93 8.42
CA LYS A 63 -3.48 -7.86 9.39
C LYS A 63 -2.49 -6.80 8.93
N TRP A 64 -2.75 -5.54 9.27
CA TRP A 64 -1.82 -4.44 9.03
C TRP A 64 -1.49 -3.71 10.33
N SER A 65 -0.31 -3.11 10.36
CA SER A 65 0.10 -2.18 11.40
C SER A 65 0.92 -1.04 10.81
N PHE A 66 0.96 0.09 11.51
CA PHE A 66 1.71 1.25 11.09
C PHE A 66 2.68 1.69 12.17
N ASN A 67 3.92 1.99 11.78
CA ASN A 67 4.94 2.55 12.65
C ASN A 67 5.19 4.01 12.28
N GLU A 68 4.78 4.92 13.15
CA GLU A 68 4.91 6.37 12.93
C GLU A 68 6.35 6.88 12.83
N LYS A 69 7.28 6.25 13.54
CA LYS A 69 8.69 6.68 13.57
C LYS A 69 9.37 6.38 12.25
N THR A 70 9.08 5.22 11.67
CA THR A 70 9.68 4.75 10.42
C THR A 70 8.80 5.04 9.19
N LYS A 71 7.56 5.48 9.40
CA LYS A 71 6.53 5.63 8.35
C LYS A 71 6.26 4.34 7.57
N LEU A 72 6.49 3.18 8.19
CA LEU A 72 6.29 1.87 7.57
C LEU A 72 4.91 1.30 7.91
N ILE A 73 4.19 0.89 6.88
CA ILE A 73 3.05 -0.01 6.98
C ILE A 73 3.58 -1.43 6.86
N THR A 74 3.27 -2.28 7.82
CA THR A 74 3.52 -3.72 7.76
C THR A 74 2.22 -4.43 7.45
N LEU A 75 2.20 -5.25 6.40
CA LEU A 75 1.12 -6.16 6.07
C LEU A 75 1.57 -7.58 6.41
N ILE A 76 0.72 -8.33 7.09
CA ILE A 76 0.90 -9.75 7.37
C ILE A 76 -0.29 -10.47 6.75
N THR A 77 -0.07 -11.23 5.67
CA THR A 77 -1.15 -11.96 5.01
C THR A 77 -1.63 -13.12 5.86
N SER A 78 -2.80 -13.66 5.53
CA SER A 78 -3.32 -14.89 6.15
C SER A 78 -2.37 -16.09 5.99
N GLU A 79 -1.52 -16.09 4.95
CA GLU A 79 -0.46 -17.08 4.72
C GLU A 79 0.83 -16.78 5.51
N LYS A 80 0.81 -15.78 6.39
CA LYS A 80 1.93 -15.30 7.22
C LYS A 80 3.09 -14.67 6.43
N GLU A 81 2.85 -14.29 5.18
CA GLU A 81 3.82 -13.49 4.42
C GLU A 81 3.82 -12.05 4.91
N LYS A 82 5.00 -11.43 4.92
CA LYS A 82 5.18 -10.06 5.43
C LYS A 82 5.59 -9.13 4.30
N PHE A 83 4.83 -8.05 4.12
CA PHE A 83 5.12 -6.98 3.18
C PHE A 83 5.29 -5.65 3.92
N ASN A 84 6.25 -4.84 3.49
CA ASN A 84 6.46 -3.51 4.03
C ASN A 84 6.22 -2.46 2.95
N LEU A 85 5.43 -1.45 3.28
CA LEU A 85 5.19 -0.27 2.44
C LEU A 85 5.68 0.95 3.19
N LEU A 86 6.53 1.76 2.56
CA LEU A 86 6.98 3.02 3.14
C LEU A 86 6.06 4.15 2.67
N ILE A 87 5.54 4.94 3.60
CA ILE A 87 4.77 6.15 3.28
C ILE A 87 5.74 7.30 3.02
N LEU A 88 5.74 7.80 1.80
CA LEU A 88 6.51 8.99 1.41
C LEU A 88 5.69 10.28 1.61
N LYS A 89 4.38 10.20 1.40
CA LYS A 89 3.43 11.30 1.62
C LYS A 89 2.08 10.75 2.00
N LEU A 90 1.39 11.39 2.93
CA LEU A 90 0.00 11.08 3.29
C LEU A 90 -0.78 12.38 3.48
N THR A 91 -1.98 12.41 2.91
CA THR A 91 -3.01 13.44 3.04
C THR A 91 -4.36 12.75 3.22
N GLU A 92 -5.44 13.51 3.39
CA GLU A 92 -6.79 12.95 3.51
C GLU A 92 -7.24 12.16 2.27
N THR A 93 -6.77 12.56 1.08
CA THR A 93 -7.23 12.00 -0.20
C THR A 93 -6.15 11.31 -1.01
N GLU A 94 -4.87 11.50 -0.67
CA GLU A 94 -3.73 10.96 -1.42
C GLU A 94 -2.69 10.34 -0.49
N VAL A 95 -2.15 9.19 -0.90
CA VAL A 95 -0.97 8.59 -0.28
C VAL A 95 0.04 8.23 -1.36
N ILE A 96 1.31 8.50 -1.11
CA ILE A 96 2.43 8.04 -1.93
C ILE A 96 3.12 6.92 -1.17
N LEU A 97 3.08 5.71 -1.72
CA LEU A 97 3.67 4.52 -1.15
C LEU A 97 4.91 4.11 -1.94
N LYS A 98 5.95 3.69 -1.23
CA LYS A 98 7.11 3.01 -1.82
C LYS A 98 7.03 1.52 -1.52
N LEU A 99 7.07 0.72 -2.58
CA LEU A 99 7.07 -0.74 -2.57
C LEU A 99 8.22 -1.24 -3.45
N GLY A 100 9.20 -1.89 -2.82
CA GLY A 100 10.46 -2.23 -3.48
C GLY A 100 11.15 -0.98 -4.04
N LEU A 101 11.44 -0.99 -5.34
CA LEU A 101 12.01 0.15 -6.06
C LEU A 101 10.95 1.14 -6.55
N GLY A 102 9.66 0.78 -6.52
CA GLY A 102 8.57 1.60 -7.07
C GLY A 102 7.97 2.58 -6.07
N GLU A 103 7.56 3.75 -6.56
CA GLU A 103 6.80 4.79 -5.87
C GLU A 103 5.45 4.98 -6.58
N PHE A 104 4.37 4.89 -5.81
CA PHE A 104 3.02 4.79 -6.34
C PHE A 104 2.12 5.83 -5.66
N LEU A 105 1.50 6.69 -6.46
CA LEU A 105 0.42 7.56 -6.01
C LEU A 105 -0.89 6.76 -5.97
N MET A 106 -1.50 6.76 -4.79
CA MET A 106 -2.82 6.20 -4.54
C MET A 106 -3.78 7.32 -4.12
N LYS A 107 -5.06 7.17 -4.47
CA LYS A 107 -6.14 8.06 -4.01
C LYS A 107 -7.17 7.31 -3.20
N LYS A 108 -7.70 7.98 -2.19
CA LYS A 108 -8.83 7.48 -1.39
C LYS A 108 -10.09 7.43 -2.27
N ILE A 109 -10.92 6.41 -2.08
CA ILE A 109 -12.24 6.24 -2.73
C ILE A 109 -13.32 5.93 -1.71
#